data_AF-A0A813KGM4-F1
#
_entry.id   AF-A0A813KGM4-F1
#
_cell.length_a   1.000
_cell.length_b   1.000
_cell.length_c   1.000
_cell.angle_alpha   90.00
_cell.angle_beta   90.00
_cell.angle_gamma   90.00
#
_symmetry.space_group_name_H-M   'P 1'
#
loop_
_entity.id
_entity.type
_entity.pdbx_description
1 polymer ?
#
loop_
_entity_poly.entity_id
_entity_poly.type
_entity_poly.pdbx_seq_one_letter_code
_entity_poly.pdbx_strand_id
1 'polypeptide(L)'
;ACLLQLARYAVPVPGQAESEPGGGGGYPSGFSSSSGFFIPTSKSVLCFKALLHFCYRFGGLLGESGWTIALRAFHSLERSLQKAPVSQGNELTLLRQALDSLFETTSLLSDAALVHVVAALGRNLRSTTDAEEGAVVLNRMVELCNFNLGRLFVVWEHILAVITEVCATRDEKQELRGLGASALCRILAQALRKGALAMAEHPEAAQDELLRHLEVLLRAPHEDTRARICEGLLGILQASGQELHPTAWSTMIHLVSTAARVELERVGLVFYLPGDAKLLKKQSNTNGADHALDCSDVTGEGVLPPSYGISTPGGGGSTAFEKSPENREVSSAAPTVFQLLELLVHDFMEYVPPESVPMLTASIGAFARFTGLGVNSSLTAVGFLWNVADALARYHCTVPPASDGESREKIHGSGPSPE
;
A
#
# COMPACT_ATOMS: atom_id res chain seq x y z
N ALA A 1 24.85 -23.60 12.28
CA ALA A 1 24.75 -24.88 13.02
C ALA A 1 24.26 -24.69 14.46
N CYS A 2 24.96 -23.91 15.31
CA CYS A 2 24.55 -23.70 16.71
C CYS A 2 23.13 -23.15 16.85
N LEU A 3 22.77 -22.11 16.08
CA LEU A 3 21.42 -21.51 16.10
C LEU A 3 20.34 -22.52 15.70
N LEU A 4 20.62 -23.40 14.74
CA LEU A 4 19.71 -24.47 14.33
C LEU A 4 19.48 -25.48 15.45
N GLN A 5 20.53 -25.85 16.19
CA GLN A 5 20.40 -26.76 17.33
C GLN A 5 19.63 -26.09 18.47
N LEU A 6 19.93 -24.84 18.81
CA LEU A 6 19.19 -24.08 19.82
C LEU A 6 17.70 -23.97 19.46
N ALA A 7 17.37 -23.66 18.20
CA ALA A 7 15.98 -23.59 17.73
C ALA A 7 15.25 -24.93 17.84
N ARG A 8 15.93 -26.04 17.53
CA ARG A 8 15.38 -27.40 17.67
C ARG A 8 15.11 -27.79 19.13
N TYR A 9 15.97 -27.38 20.06
CA TYR A 9 15.73 -27.63 21.48
C TYR A 9 14.72 -26.66 22.10
N ALA A 10 14.54 -25.48 21.51
CA ALA A 10 13.56 -24.50 21.95
C ALA A 10 12.12 -24.92 21.58
N VAL A 11 11.92 -25.44 20.36
CA VAL A 11 10.62 -25.85 19.84
C VAL A 11 10.54 -27.38 19.76
N PRO A 12 9.83 -28.05 20.70
CA PRO A 12 9.71 -29.51 20.68
C PRO A 12 8.93 -30.00 19.45
N VAL A 13 9.38 -31.10 18.84
CA VAL A 13 8.69 -31.75 17.72
C VAL A 13 7.46 -32.50 18.26
N PRO A 14 6.25 -32.32 17.71
CA PRO A 14 5.08 -33.07 18.13
C PRO A 14 5.31 -34.58 17.98
N GLY A 15 5.24 -35.32 19.08
CA GLY A 15 5.37 -36.79 19.10
C GLY A 15 6.64 -37.35 19.73
N GLN A 16 7.63 -36.53 20.10
CA GLN A 16 8.72 -36.97 20.98
C GLN A 16 8.37 -36.70 22.44
N ALA A 17 7.65 -37.65 23.06
CA ALA A 17 7.76 -37.80 24.50
C ALA A 17 9.23 -38.12 24.82
N GLU A 18 9.84 -37.35 25.71
CA GLU A 18 11.23 -37.51 26.14
C GLU A 18 11.45 -38.94 26.64
N SER A 19 12.11 -39.77 25.82
CA SER A 19 12.83 -40.94 26.30
C SER A 19 14.31 -40.56 26.37
N GLU A 20 14.89 -40.72 27.55
CA GLU A 20 16.30 -40.53 27.85
C GLU A 20 17.22 -41.37 26.92
N PRO A 21 18.52 -41.01 26.80
CA PRO A 21 19.26 -41.20 25.56
C PRO A 21 19.76 -42.65 25.38
N GLY A 22 19.20 -43.33 24.38
CA GLY A 22 19.78 -44.52 23.76
C GLY A 22 20.21 -44.18 22.33
N GLY A 23 21.47 -44.41 22.00
CA GLY A 23 22.11 -43.97 20.74
C GLY A 23 21.40 -44.42 19.47
N GLY A 24 21.37 -43.52 18.49
CA GLY A 24 20.90 -43.80 17.14
C GLY A 24 21.02 -42.57 16.25
N GLY A 25 22.14 -42.47 15.54
CA GLY A 25 22.36 -41.43 14.54
C GLY A 25 21.41 -41.61 13.35
N GLY A 26 20.36 -40.80 13.32
CA GLY A 26 19.52 -40.60 12.15
C GLY A 26 19.30 -39.11 11.98
N TYR A 27 19.75 -38.53 10.86
CA TYR A 27 19.45 -37.15 10.50
C TYR A 27 18.00 -37.07 10.01
N PRO A 28 17.07 -36.36 10.69
CA PRO A 28 15.80 -36.03 10.09
C PRO A 28 15.97 -34.72 9.31
N SER A 29 15.84 -34.81 8.00
CA SER A 29 15.61 -33.68 7.10
C SER A 29 14.17 -33.21 7.26
N GLY A 30 13.97 -31.96 7.69
CA GLY A 30 12.68 -31.28 7.66
C GLY A 30 12.26 -30.71 9.01
N PHE A 31 12.15 -29.38 9.09
CA PHE A 31 11.24 -28.74 10.03
C PHE A 31 9.83 -28.96 9.47
N SER A 32 9.11 -29.95 9.97
CA SER A 32 7.68 -30.11 9.68
C SER A 32 6.90 -29.07 10.48
N SER A 33 6.12 -28.25 9.78
CA SER A 33 5.20 -27.25 10.31
C SER A 33 3.95 -27.88 10.93
N SER A 34 4.11 -28.83 11.87
CA SER A 34 2.99 -29.43 12.57
C SER A 34 2.57 -28.59 13.78
N SER A 35 1.33 -28.13 13.69
CA SER A 35 0.55 -27.24 14.53
C SER A 35 0.14 -27.88 15.87
N GLY A 36 1.12 -28.08 16.76
CA GLY A 36 0.88 -28.47 18.15
C GLY A 36 1.05 -27.31 19.13
N PHE A 37 0.11 -27.12 20.06
CA PHE A 37 0.33 -26.28 21.24
C PHE A 37 1.33 -27.00 22.16
N PHE A 38 2.40 -26.32 22.57
CA PHE A 38 3.34 -26.82 23.57
C PHE A 38 3.52 -25.82 24.70
N ILE A 39 3.64 -26.32 25.93
CA ILE A 39 3.98 -25.50 27.10
C ILE A 39 5.52 -25.46 27.18
N PRO A 40 6.15 -24.26 27.21
CA PRO A 40 7.60 -24.17 27.30
C PRO A 40 8.12 -24.83 28.59
N THR A 41 9.02 -25.80 28.45
CA THR A 41 9.77 -26.38 29.59
C THR A 41 10.88 -25.42 30.04
N SER A 42 11.44 -25.61 31.24
CA SER A 42 12.58 -24.80 31.71
C SER A 42 13.77 -24.84 30.73
N LYS A 43 14.01 -26.00 30.09
CA LYS A 43 15.03 -26.16 29.05
C LYS A 43 14.71 -25.35 27.79
N SER A 44 13.44 -25.37 27.35
CA SER A 44 12.97 -24.57 26.21
C SER A 44 13.12 -23.07 26.48
N VAL A 45 12.76 -22.61 27.68
CA VAL A 45 12.93 -21.22 28.12
C VAL A 45 14.41 -20.79 28.08
N LEU A 46 15.33 -21.62 28.57
CA LEU A 46 16.77 -21.34 28.47
C LEU A 46 17.26 -21.26 27.01
N CYS A 47 16.76 -22.14 26.13
CA CYS A 47 17.08 -22.10 24.71
C CYS A 47 16.57 -20.81 24.05
N PHE A 48 15.35 -20.36 24.37
CA PHE A 48 14.82 -19.09 23.86
C PHE A 48 15.59 -17.87 24.39
N LYS A 49 15.95 -17.84 25.69
CA LYS A 49 16.82 -16.80 26.25
C LYS A 49 18.17 -16.75 25.51
N ALA A 50 18.76 -17.91 25.24
CA ALA A 50 20.01 -18.00 24.47
C ALA A 50 19.82 -17.50 23.02
N LEU A 51 18.74 -17.90 22.34
CA LEU A 51 18.43 -17.44 20.98
C LEU A 51 18.25 -15.91 20.91
N LEU A 52 17.54 -15.32 21.86
CA LEU A 52 17.36 -13.86 21.95
C LEU A 52 18.72 -13.17 22.13
N HIS A 53 19.55 -13.67 23.03
CA HIS A 53 20.91 -13.13 23.23
C HIS A 53 21.79 -13.28 21.98
N PHE A 54 21.64 -14.38 21.24
CA PHE A 54 22.32 -14.58 19.96
C PHE A 54 21.88 -13.54 18.92
N CYS A 55 20.58 -13.29 18.79
CA CYS A 55 20.06 -12.28 17.86
C CYS A 55 20.52 -10.88 18.25
N TYR A 56 20.52 -10.56 19.55
CA TYR A 56 20.99 -9.27 20.06
C TYR A 56 22.49 -9.05 19.82
N ARG A 57 23.35 -10.03 20.14
CA ARG A 57 24.82 -9.88 20.09
C ARG A 57 25.42 -10.16 18.71
N PHE A 58 24.83 -11.09 17.98
CA PHE A 58 25.38 -11.60 16.72
C PHE A 58 24.42 -11.41 15.54
N GLY A 59 23.38 -10.58 15.69
CA GLY A 59 22.38 -10.32 14.64
C GLY A 59 22.99 -9.91 13.30
N GLY A 60 24.08 -9.15 13.33
CA GLY A 60 24.83 -8.76 12.14
C GLY A 60 25.50 -9.90 11.36
N LEU A 61 25.72 -11.05 12.01
CA LEU A 61 26.42 -12.22 11.45
C LEU A 61 25.46 -13.36 11.09
N LEU A 62 24.18 -13.27 11.45
CA LEU A 62 23.24 -14.38 11.25
C LEU A 62 22.94 -14.63 9.76
N GLY A 63 22.98 -13.58 8.95
CA GLY A 63 22.51 -13.61 7.57
C GLY A 63 21.03 -13.98 7.47
N GLU A 64 20.52 -14.04 6.24
CA GLU A 64 19.10 -14.31 6.01
C GLU A 64 18.68 -15.69 6.54
N SER A 65 19.51 -16.73 6.36
CA SER A 65 19.21 -18.08 6.86
C SER A 65 19.15 -18.16 8.38
N GLY A 66 20.04 -17.47 9.08
CA GLY A 66 20.08 -17.47 10.55
C GLY A 66 18.85 -16.76 11.12
N TRP A 67 18.51 -15.59 10.57
CA TRP A 67 17.29 -14.86 10.94
C TRP A 67 16.03 -15.66 10.61
N THR A 68 15.98 -16.37 9.48
CA THR A 68 14.83 -17.22 9.12
C THR A 68 14.56 -18.26 10.21
N ILE A 69 15.61 -18.95 10.68
CA ILE A 69 15.49 -19.97 11.74
C ILE A 69 15.09 -19.33 13.07
N ALA A 70 15.72 -18.23 13.46
CA ALA A 70 15.43 -17.54 14.72
C ALA A 70 13.97 -17.06 14.78
N LEU A 71 13.50 -16.39 13.73
CA LEU A 71 12.14 -15.86 13.66
C LEU A 71 11.07 -16.96 13.67
N ARG A 72 11.32 -18.12 13.05
CA ARG A 72 10.40 -19.27 13.15
C ARG A 72 10.33 -19.83 14.56
N ALA A 73 11.47 -19.91 15.25
CA ALA A 73 11.49 -20.34 16.64
C ALA A 73 10.71 -19.36 17.54
N PHE A 74 10.91 -18.06 17.35
CA PHE A 74 10.18 -17.03 18.10
C PHE A 74 8.68 -17.00 17.79
N HIS A 75 8.29 -17.24 16.55
CA HIS A 75 6.88 -17.38 16.22
C HIS A 75 6.22 -18.56 16.97
N SER A 76 6.94 -19.69 17.07
CA SER A 76 6.48 -20.84 17.86
C SER A 76 6.34 -20.50 19.34
N LEU A 77 7.28 -19.70 19.87
CA LEU A 77 7.21 -19.18 21.23
C LEU A 77 5.99 -18.26 21.45
N GLU A 78 5.71 -17.32 20.55
CA GLU A 78 4.57 -16.40 20.68
C GLU A 78 3.25 -17.15 20.78
N ARG A 79 3.07 -18.18 19.94
CA ARG A 79 1.89 -19.04 19.96
C ARG A 79 1.74 -19.77 21.29
N SER A 80 2.84 -20.30 21.82
CA SER A 80 2.85 -20.92 23.15
C SER A 80 2.53 -19.92 24.25
N LEU A 81 3.09 -18.71 24.19
CA LEU A 81 2.86 -17.65 25.18
C LEU A 81 1.42 -17.10 25.12
N GLN A 82 0.77 -17.04 23.96
CA GLN A 82 -0.63 -16.61 23.83
C GLN A 82 -1.61 -17.61 24.46
N LYS A 83 -1.29 -18.91 24.38
CA LYS A 83 -2.13 -20.00 24.90
C LYS A 83 -1.74 -20.42 26.33
N ALA A 84 -0.67 -19.88 26.89
CA ALA A 84 -0.23 -20.17 28.25
C ALA A 84 -1.16 -19.52 29.29
N PRO A 85 -1.55 -20.23 30.36
CA PRO A 85 -2.36 -19.65 31.43
C PRO A 85 -1.56 -18.57 32.18
N VAL A 86 -2.24 -17.48 32.56
CA VAL A 86 -1.67 -16.28 33.21
C VAL A 86 -0.86 -16.59 34.48
N SER A 87 -1.08 -17.75 35.08
CA SER A 87 -0.40 -18.25 36.28
C SER A 87 1.04 -18.74 36.06
N GLN A 88 1.54 -18.82 34.83
CA GLN A 88 2.88 -19.36 34.52
C GLN A 88 4.00 -18.31 34.65
N GLY A 89 4.30 -17.90 35.89
CA GLY A 89 5.63 -17.46 36.35
C GLY A 89 6.28 -16.20 35.71
N ASN A 90 7.13 -15.53 36.49
CA ASN A 90 7.87 -14.33 36.04
C ASN A 90 8.74 -14.57 34.80
N GLU A 91 9.22 -15.79 34.56
CA GLU A 91 10.14 -16.08 33.46
C GLU A 91 9.51 -15.98 32.07
N LEU A 92 8.25 -16.41 31.89
CA LEU A 92 7.55 -16.31 30.60
C LEU A 92 7.17 -14.85 30.29
N THR A 93 6.84 -14.08 31.33
CA THR A 93 6.64 -12.63 31.21
C THR A 93 7.91 -11.93 30.75
N LEU A 94 9.06 -12.25 31.36
CA LEU A 94 10.36 -11.70 30.93
C LEU A 94 10.70 -12.12 29.49
N LEU A 95 10.38 -13.36 29.11
CA LEU A 95 10.64 -13.84 27.76
C LEU A 95 9.75 -13.15 26.71
N ARG A 96 8.48 -12.90 27.04
CA ARG A 96 7.56 -12.08 26.22
C ARG A 96 8.12 -10.67 26.02
N GLN A 97 8.51 -10.00 27.11
CA GLN A 97 9.09 -8.66 27.06
C GLN A 97 10.37 -8.61 26.22
N ALA A 98 11.25 -9.61 26.38
CA ALA A 98 12.49 -9.68 25.61
C ALA A 98 12.24 -9.95 24.12
N LEU A 99 11.20 -10.72 23.79
CA LEU A 99 10.79 -10.93 22.40
C LEU A 99 10.18 -9.67 21.78
N ASP A 100 9.33 -8.96 22.52
CA ASP A 100 8.74 -7.70 22.04
C ASP A 100 9.81 -6.62 21.85
N SER A 101 10.87 -6.64 22.67
CA SER A 101 12.03 -5.74 22.53
C SER A 101 13.00 -6.16 21.41
N LEU A 102 12.88 -7.36 20.83
CA LEU A 102 13.82 -7.84 19.83
C LEU A 102 13.86 -6.92 18.61
N PHE A 103 12.69 -6.46 18.14
CA PHE A 103 12.59 -5.60 16.97
C PHE A 103 13.10 -4.19 17.26
N GLU A 104 12.99 -3.70 18.49
CA GLU A 104 13.64 -2.44 18.90
C GLU A 104 15.17 -2.52 18.73
N THR A 105 15.77 -3.65 19.09
CA THR A 105 17.23 -3.84 18.95
C THR A 105 17.71 -3.89 17.50
N THR A 106 16.81 -4.06 16.52
CA THR A 106 17.18 -4.04 15.09
C THR A 106 17.68 -2.67 14.62
N SER A 107 17.32 -1.60 15.34
CA SER A 107 17.86 -0.24 15.13
C SER A 107 19.39 -0.19 15.23
N LEU A 108 20.00 -1.12 15.98
CA LEU A 108 21.44 -1.23 16.19
C LEU A 108 22.15 -2.07 15.10
N LEU A 109 21.41 -2.74 14.22
CA LEU A 109 21.96 -3.55 13.15
C LEU A 109 22.47 -2.68 11.99
N SER A 110 23.50 -3.16 11.28
CA SER A 110 23.92 -2.56 10.02
C SER A 110 22.83 -2.68 8.95
N ASP A 111 22.92 -1.86 7.90
CA ASP A 111 21.97 -1.86 6.77
C ASP A 111 21.90 -3.23 6.09
N ALA A 112 23.04 -3.87 5.84
CA ALA A 112 23.09 -5.21 5.26
C ALA A 112 22.38 -6.25 6.15
N ALA A 113 22.57 -6.17 7.47
CA ALA A 113 21.93 -7.08 8.40
C ALA A 113 20.42 -6.83 8.50
N LEU A 114 19.97 -5.58 8.43
CA LEU A 114 18.55 -5.23 8.43
C LEU A 114 17.84 -5.79 7.19
N VAL A 115 18.47 -5.70 6.01
CA VAL A 115 17.98 -6.35 4.78
C VAL A 115 17.84 -7.86 4.96
N HIS A 116 18.78 -8.53 5.63
CA HIS A 116 18.66 -9.95 5.93
C HIS A 116 17.48 -10.30 6.85
N VAL A 117 17.10 -9.42 7.79
CA VAL A 117 15.90 -9.62 8.63
C VAL A 117 14.63 -9.53 7.77
N VAL A 118 14.53 -8.53 6.90
CA VAL A 118 13.37 -8.37 5.99
C VAL A 118 13.24 -9.56 5.05
N ALA A 119 14.35 -10.00 4.45
CA ALA A 119 14.34 -11.16 3.57
C ALA A 119 13.96 -12.46 4.31
N ALA A 120 14.38 -12.62 5.57
CA ALA A 120 13.97 -13.72 6.43
C ALA A 120 12.46 -13.68 6.79
N LEU A 121 11.91 -12.50 7.09
CA LEU A 121 10.46 -12.32 7.29
C LEU A 121 9.69 -12.70 6.01
N GLY A 122 10.15 -12.24 4.85
CA GLY A 122 9.55 -12.60 3.56
C GLY A 122 9.60 -14.11 3.27
N ARG A 123 10.71 -14.79 3.57
CA ARG A 123 10.78 -16.27 3.48
C ARG A 123 9.79 -16.96 4.42
N ASN A 124 9.63 -16.45 5.63
CA ASN A 124 8.67 -17.01 6.59
C ASN A 124 7.23 -16.86 6.10
N LEU A 125 6.92 -15.69 5.52
CA LEU A 125 5.61 -15.39 4.95
C LEU A 125 5.28 -16.29 3.75
N ARG A 126 6.26 -16.55 2.88
CA ARG A 126 6.12 -17.53 1.78
C ARG A 126 5.86 -18.95 2.27
N SER A 127 6.47 -19.33 3.41
CA SER A 127 6.35 -20.68 3.95
C SER A 127 5.08 -20.95 4.75
N THR A 128 4.34 -19.92 5.16
CA THR A 128 3.09 -20.13 5.90
C THR A 128 1.90 -20.32 4.97
N THR A 129 1.00 -21.21 5.38
CA THR A 129 -0.31 -21.45 4.77
C THR A 129 -1.45 -20.91 5.63
N ASP A 130 -1.15 -20.45 6.84
CA ASP A 130 -2.13 -19.96 7.82
C ASP A 130 -2.10 -18.42 7.84
N ALA A 131 -3.29 -17.82 7.68
CA ALA A 131 -3.43 -16.37 7.68
C ALA A 131 -3.08 -15.76 9.04
N GLU A 132 -3.37 -16.45 10.15
CA GLU A 132 -3.02 -15.97 11.50
C GLU A 132 -1.51 -15.92 11.70
N GLU A 133 -0.80 -16.97 11.27
CA GLU A 133 0.68 -16.99 11.29
C GLU A 133 1.26 -15.88 10.42
N GLY A 134 0.71 -15.71 9.21
CA GLY A 134 1.10 -14.65 8.30
C GLY A 134 0.86 -13.25 8.88
N ALA A 135 -0.25 -13.04 9.59
CA ALA A 135 -0.56 -11.78 10.28
C ALA A 135 0.52 -11.42 11.31
N VAL A 136 1.00 -12.40 12.07
CA VAL A 136 2.06 -12.20 13.06
C VAL A 136 3.37 -11.79 12.38
N VAL A 137 3.76 -12.46 11.29
CA VAL A 137 4.97 -12.10 10.53
C VAL A 137 4.87 -10.70 9.95
N LEU A 138 3.70 -10.32 9.40
CA LEU A 138 3.45 -8.98 8.89
C LEU A 138 3.48 -7.92 10.01
N ASN A 139 2.94 -8.21 11.19
CA ASN A 139 3.02 -7.32 12.36
C ASN A 139 4.48 -7.07 12.77
N ARG A 140 5.30 -8.13 12.82
CA ARG A 140 6.73 -7.99 13.11
C ARG A 140 7.48 -7.20 12.03
N MET A 141 7.05 -7.29 10.76
CA MET A 141 7.56 -6.43 9.69
C MET A 141 7.20 -4.95 9.91
N VAL A 142 5.97 -4.65 10.33
CA VAL A 142 5.53 -3.29 10.68
C VAL A 142 6.36 -2.74 11.84
N GLU A 143 6.57 -3.53 12.90
CA GLU A 143 7.41 -3.14 14.05
C GLU A 143 8.86 -2.88 13.65
N LEU A 144 9.44 -3.75 12.82
CA LEU A 144 10.78 -3.55 12.27
C LEU A 144 10.89 -2.21 11.56
N CYS A 145 9.91 -1.85 10.73
CA CYS A 145 9.90 -0.55 10.04
C CYS A 145 9.77 0.61 11.03
N ASN A 146 8.89 0.49 12.04
CA ASN A 146 8.68 1.51 13.06
C ASN A 146 9.96 1.84 13.85
N PHE A 147 10.76 0.83 14.20
CA PHE A 147 12.03 1.05 14.91
C PHE A 147 13.18 1.50 14.00
N ASN A 148 12.99 1.46 12.67
CA ASN A 148 14.01 1.82 11.68
C ASN A 148 13.52 2.91 10.72
N LEU A 149 12.60 3.79 11.14
CA LEU A 149 12.02 4.84 10.27
C LEU A 149 13.08 5.73 9.60
N GLY A 150 14.12 6.13 10.34
CA GLY A 150 15.22 6.94 9.80
C GLY A 150 16.08 6.23 8.74
N ARG A 151 15.89 4.92 8.56
CA ARG A 151 16.59 4.06 7.59
C ARG A 151 15.61 3.30 6.70
N LEU A 152 14.35 3.70 6.64
CA LEU A 152 13.29 2.95 5.95
C LEU A 152 13.64 2.68 4.47
N PHE A 153 14.24 3.66 3.79
CA PHE A 153 14.66 3.52 2.38
C PHE A 153 15.70 2.44 2.12
N VAL A 154 16.49 2.04 3.13
CA VAL A 154 17.45 0.92 3.02
C VAL A 154 16.73 -0.40 2.71
N VAL A 155 15.53 -0.58 3.28
CA VAL A 155 14.76 -1.82 3.19
C VAL A 155 13.48 -1.69 2.39
N TRP A 156 13.14 -0.49 1.92
CA TRP A 156 11.85 -0.19 1.29
C TRP A 156 11.54 -1.09 0.09
N GLU A 157 12.46 -1.20 -0.87
CA GLU A 157 12.29 -2.06 -2.05
C GLU A 157 12.09 -3.54 -1.68
N HIS A 158 12.75 -4.01 -0.62
CA HIS A 158 12.61 -5.38 -0.14
C HIS A 158 11.24 -5.61 0.52
N ILE A 159 10.75 -4.63 1.28
CA ILE A 159 9.40 -4.67 1.89
C ILE A 159 8.34 -4.69 0.79
N LEU A 160 8.45 -3.79 -0.19
CA LEU A 160 7.53 -3.71 -1.31
C LEU A 160 7.49 -5.00 -2.12
N ALA A 161 8.65 -5.60 -2.40
CA ALA A 161 8.73 -6.87 -3.10
C ALA A 161 7.98 -7.98 -2.34
N VAL A 162 8.19 -8.08 -1.01
CA VAL A 162 7.49 -9.07 -0.18
C VAL A 162 5.99 -8.83 -0.14
N ILE A 163 5.55 -7.58 0.10
CA ILE A 163 4.12 -7.28 0.22
C ILE A 163 3.41 -7.45 -1.14
N THR A 164 4.03 -7.01 -2.23
CA THR A 164 3.46 -7.17 -3.58
C THR A 164 3.34 -8.65 -3.94
N GLU A 165 4.33 -9.47 -3.60
CA GLU A 165 4.26 -10.93 -3.78
C GLU A 165 3.06 -11.52 -3.00
N VAL A 166 2.87 -11.10 -1.74
CA VAL A 166 1.75 -11.55 -0.90
C VAL A 166 0.41 -11.13 -1.50
N CYS A 167 0.26 -9.87 -1.90
CA CYS A 167 -0.95 -9.34 -2.51
C CYS A 167 -1.25 -9.96 -3.90
N ALA A 168 -0.26 -10.57 -4.56
CA ALA A 168 -0.43 -11.28 -5.82
C ALA A 168 -0.78 -12.78 -5.65
N THR A 169 -0.89 -13.28 -4.42
CA THR A 169 -1.24 -14.70 -4.17
C THR A 169 -2.67 -15.04 -4.60
N ARG A 170 -2.88 -16.27 -5.08
CA ARG A 170 -4.20 -16.74 -5.57
C ARG A 170 -5.20 -16.98 -4.42
N ASP A 171 -6.46 -17.21 -4.79
CA ASP A 171 -7.68 -17.10 -3.94
C ASP A 171 -7.66 -17.84 -2.59
N GLU A 172 -6.86 -18.90 -2.43
CA GLU A 172 -6.71 -19.61 -1.15
C GLU A 172 -6.09 -18.76 -0.02
N LYS A 173 -5.60 -17.55 -0.31
CA LYS A 173 -4.95 -16.64 0.65
C LYS A 173 -5.56 -15.23 0.69
N GLN A 174 -6.86 -15.08 0.42
CA GLN A 174 -7.55 -13.78 0.43
C GLN A 174 -7.32 -12.97 1.72
N GLU A 175 -7.43 -13.61 2.89
CA GLU A 175 -7.21 -12.92 4.16
C GLU A 175 -5.76 -12.40 4.28
N LEU A 176 -4.78 -13.21 3.89
CA LEU A 176 -3.37 -12.84 3.93
C LEU A 176 -3.04 -11.70 2.95
N ARG A 177 -3.66 -11.67 1.76
CA ARG A 177 -3.53 -10.53 0.82
C ARG A 177 -3.97 -9.22 1.46
N GLY A 178 -5.15 -9.23 2.07
CA GLY A 178 -5.70 -8.06 2.76
C GLY A 178 -4.83 -7.61 3.94
N LEU A 179 -4.28 -8.56 4.70
CA LEU A 179 -3.32 -8.28 5.77
C LEU A 179 -2.02 -7.66 5.24
N GLY A 180 -1.51 -8.15 4.09
CA GLY A 180 -0.32 -7.59 3.43
C GLY A 180 -0.53 -6.14 3.01
N ALA A 181 -1.65 -5.85 2.35
CA ALA A 181 -2.06 -4.49 1.98
C ALA A 181 -2.18 -3.57 3.22
N SER A 182 -2.83 -4.07 4.28
CA SER A 182 -2.99 -3.32 5.54
C SER A 182 -1.65 -3.05 6.23
N ALA A 183 -0.71 -4.00 6.18
CA ALA A 183 0.62 -3.83 6.77
C ALA A 183 1.40 -2.71 6.07
N LEU A 184 1.36 -2.64 4.73
CA LEU A 184 1.97 -1.54 3.98
C LEU A 184 1.41 -0.18 4.38
N CYS A 185 0.08 -0.07 4.45
CA CYS A 185 -0.59 1.16 4.86
C CYS A 185 -0.21 1.58 6.28
N ARG A 186 -0.01 0.63 7.21
CA ARG A 186 0.47 0.93 8.57
C ARG A 186 1.92 1.40 8.61
N ILE A 187 2.79 0.83 7.79
CA ILE A 187 4.19 1.29 7.65
C ILE A 187 4.20 2.73 7.11
N LEU A 188 3.43 3.00 6.05
CA LEU A 188 3.30 4.34 5.49
C LEU A 188 2.72 5.34 6.49
N ALA A 189 1.67 4.97 7.22
CA ALA A 189 1.09 5.83 8.26
C ALA A 189 2.06 6.14 9.41
N GLN A 190 3.06 5.29 9.67
CA GLN A 190 4.13 5.60 10.63
C GLN A 190 5.19 6.51 10.02
N ALA A 191 5.56 6.28 8.76
CA ALA A 191 6.57 7.05 8.05
C ALA A 191 6.12 8.46 7.70
N LEU A 192 4.83 8.66 7.39
CA LEU A 192 4.30 9.97 7.00
C LEU A 192 4.06 10.89 8.20
N ARG A 193 4.19 10.39 9.43
CA ARG A 193 4.03 11.23 10.62
C ARG A 193 5.12 12.28 10.73
N LYS A 194 4.77 13.44 11.27
CA LYS A 194 5.70 14.55 11.47
C LYS A 194 6.97 14.10 12.21
N GLY A 195 8.12 14.39 11.60
CA GLY A 195 9.44 14.09 12.16
C GLY A 195 9.95 12.67 11.92
N ALA A 196 9.11 11.74 11.45
CA ALA A 196 9.55 10.37 11.17
C ALA A 196 10.59 10.28 10.04
N LEU A 197 10.46 11.15 9.03
CA LEU A 197 11.40 11.27 7.90
C LEU A 197 12.36 12.45 8.04
N ALA A 198 12.52 13.02 9.24
CA ALA A 198 13.37 14.20 9.45
C ALA A 198 14.85 13.98 9.08
N MET A 199 15.30 12.73 9.08
CA MET A 199 16.67 12.35 8.74
C MET A 199 16.87 12.08 7.25
N ALA A 200 15.81 12.11 6.43
CA ALA A 200 15.94 11.95 4.99
C ALA A 200 16.58 13.19 4.37
N GLU A 201 17.42 13.01 3.33
CA GLU A 201 18.06 14.13 2.62
C GLU A 201 17.03 15.09 2.03
N HIS A 202 15.92 14.54 1.52
CA HIS A 202 14.80 15.28 0.94
C HIS A 202 13.47 14.75 1.49
N PRO A 203 13.00 15.22 2.67
CA PRO A 203 11.79 14.71 3.31
C PRO A 203 10.52 14.80 2.44
N GLU A 204 10.40 15.86 1.63
CA GLU A 204 9.23 16.05 0.73
C GLU A 204 9.20 15.03 -0.41
N ALA A 205 10.35 14.77 -1.04
CA ALA A 205 10.48 13.75 -2.07
C ALA A 205 10.36 12.34 -1.49
N ALA A 206 10.77 12.15 -0.23
CA ALA A 206 10.62 10.89 0.49
C ALA A 206 9.14 10.52 0.72
N GLN A 207 8.29 11.45 1.16
CA GLN A 207 6.86 11.19 1.32
C GLN A 207 6.20 10.78 0.00
N ASP A 208 6.55 11.51 -1.07
CA ASP A 208 6.05 11.24 -2.43
C ASP A 208 6.41 9.83 -2.90
N GLU A 209 7.69 9.46 -2.84
CA GLU A 209 8.16 8.16 -3.32
C GLU A 209 7.56 6.99 -2.51
N LEU A 210 7.39 7.16 -1.20
CA LEU A 210 6.73 6.15 -0.36
C LEU A 210 5.26 5.95 -0.77
N LEU A 211 4.51 7.03 -0.98
CA LEU A 211 3.10 6.96 -1.36
C LEU A 211 2.89 6.40 -2.76
N ARG A 212 3.74 6.75 -3.73
CA ARG A 212 3.60 6.37 -5.15
C ARG A 212 3.48 4.86 -5.36
N HIS A 213 4.08 4.05 -4.48
CA HIS A 213 4.02 2.59 -4.57
C HIS A 213 2.64 1.99 -4.30
N LEU A 214 1.74 2.71 -3.62
CA LEU A 214 0.35 2.27 -3.44
C LEU A 214 -0.41 2.18 -4.78
N GLU A 215 0.06 2.91 -5.78
CA GLU A 215 -0.54 2.96 -7.11
C GLU A 215 -0.62 1.57 -7.78
N VAL A 216 0.41 0.74 -7.57
CA VAL A 216 0.48 -0.63 -8.12
C VAL A 216 -0.58 -1.52 -7.47
N LEU A 217 -0.75 -1.42 -6.16
CA LEU A 217 -1.72 -2.23 -5.41
C LEU A 217 -3.17 -1.76 -5.62
N LEU A 218 -3.39 -0.46 -5.86
CA LEU A 218 -4.68 0.06 -6.31
C LEU A 218 -5.10 -0.48 -7.69
N ARG A 219 -4.16 -0.98 -8.50
CA ARG A 219 -4.46 -1.65 -9.77
C ARG A 219 -4.46 -3.17 -9.67
N ALA A 220 -4.29 -3.73 -8.46
CA ALA A 220 -4.27 -5.17 -8.28
C ALA A 220 -5.58 -5.83 -8.76
N PRO A 221 -5.52 -7.05 -9.32
CA PRO A 221 -6.71 -7.74 -9.80
C PRO A 221 -7.70 -8.02 -8.66
N HIS A 222 -7.19 -8.32 -7.47
CA HIS A 222 -7.92 -8.70 -6.28
C HIS A 222 -8.59 -7.50 -5.58
N GLU A 223 -9.91 -7.58 -5.41
CA GLU A 223 -10.73 -6.51 -4.81
C GLU A 223 -10.42 -6.30 -3.33
N ASP A 224 -10.21 -7.38 -2.57
CA ASP A 224 -9.83 -7.33 -1.15
C ASP A 224 -8.56 -6.49 -0.93
N THR A 225 -7.57 -6.62 -1.82
CA THR A 225 -6.34 -5.82 -1.76
C THR A 225 -6.67 -4.34 -1.97
N ARG A 226 -7.41 -4.00 -3.03
CA ARG A 226 -7.75 -2.59 -3.34
C ARG A 226 -8.58 -1.94 -2.23
N ALA A 227 -9.56 -2.67 -1.67
CA ALA A 227 -10.36 -2.20 -0.55
C ALA A 227 -9.48 -1.83 0.66
N ARG A 228 -8.53 -2.70 1.03
CA ARG A 228 -7.58 -2.43 2.13
C ARG A 228 -6.64 -1.27 1.84
N ILE A 229 -6.23 -1.06 0.60
CA ILE A 229 -5.45 0.14 0.24
C ILE A 229 -6.31 1.40 0.37
N CYS A 230 -7.58 1.38 -0.06
CA CYS A 230 -8.48 2.53 0.10
C CYS A 230 -8.75 2.84 1.59
N GLU A 231 -8.99 1.82 2.42
CA GLU A 231 -9.09 1.96 3.88
C GLU A 231 -7.81 2.58 4.47
N GLY A 232 -6.65 2.11 4.00
CA GLY A 232 -5.35 2.62 4.41
C GLY A 232 -5.10 4.07 4.03
N LEU A 233 -5.44 4.47 2.80
CA LEU A 233 -5.38 5.86 2.35
C LEU A 233 -6.27 6.77 3.22
N LEU A 234 -7.48 6.29 3.53
CA LEU A 234 -8.41 7.03 4.39
C LEU A 234 -7.83 7.21 5.79
N GLY A 235 -7.28 6.14 6.37
CA GLY A 235 -6.61 6.19 7.68
C GLY A 235 -5.38 7.11 7.69
N ILE A 236 -4.59 7.13 6.61
CA ILE A 236 -3.44 8.04 6.47
C ILE A 236 -3.90 9.49 6.44
N LEU A 237 -4.92 9.82 5.63
CA LEU A 237 -5.46 11.19 5.58
C LEU A 237 -6.03 11.63 6.92
N GLN A 238 -6.80 10.78 7.59
CA GLN A 238 -7.37 11.08 8.91
C GLN A 238 -6.30 11.28 9.99
N ALA A 239 -5.20 10.52 9.94
CA ALA A 239 -4.16 10.58 10.96
C ALA A 239 -3.10 11.65 10.71
N SER A 240 -2.70 11.85 9.45
CA SER A 240 -1.51 12.61 9.06
C SER A 240 -1.71 13.47 7.81
N GLY A 241 -2.94 13.69 7.32
CA GLY A 241 -3.18 14.52 6.13
C GLY A 241 -2.57 15.92 6.25
N GLN A 242 -2.69 16.54 7.43
CA GLN A 242 -2.14 17.86 7.75
C GLN A 242 -0.59 17.92 7.73
N GLU A 243 0.05 16.75 7.74
CA GLU A 243 1.52 16.59 7.79
C GLU A 243 2.13 16.28 6.41
N LEU A 244 1.29 16.14 5.37
CA LEU A 244 1.74 15.89 4.01
C LEU A 244 2.25 17.18 3.35
N HIS A 245 3.40 17.07 2.68
CA HIS A 245 3.96 18.15 1.86
C HIS A 245 3.17 18.32 0.54
N PRO A 246 3.25 19.48 -0.13
CA PRO A 246 2.48 19.74 -1.36
C PRO A 246 2.66 18.68 -2.47
N THR A 247 3.87 18.16 -2.66
CA THR A 247 4.16 17.07 -3.61
C THR A 247 3.44 15.77 -3.23
N ALA A 248 3.53 15.38 -1.95
CA ALA A 248 2.84 14.22 -1.41
C ALA A 248 1.31 14.36 -1.51
N TRP A 249 0.78 15.59 -1.36
CA TRP A 249 -0.62 15.89 -1.61
C TRP A 249 -1.03 15.66 -3.07
N SER A 250 -0.25 16.10 -4.05
CA SER A 250 -0.51 15.79 -5.46
C SER A 250 -0.59 14.28 -5.70
N THR A 251 0.33 13.51 -5.10
CA THR A 251 0.32 12.05 -5.18
C THR A 251 -0.87 11.43 -4.46
N MET A 252 -1.26 11.95 -3.30
CA MET A 252 -2.45 11.49 -2.58
C MET A 252 -3.73 11.67 -3.43
N ILE A 253 -3.91 12.82 -4.07
CA ILE A 253 -5.07 13.06 -4.96
C ILE A 253 -5.00 12.15 -6.19
N HIS A 254 -3.79 11.90 -6.74
CA HIS A 254 -3.59 10.95 -7.83
C HIS A 254 -3.97 9.51 -7.45
N LEU A 255 -3.59 9.08 -6.25
CA LEU A 255 -3.96 7.75 -5.72
C LEU A 255 -5.47 7.62 -5.52
N VAL A 256 -6.12 8.62 -4.93
CA VAL A 256 -7.59 8.63 -4.75
C VAL A 256 -8.30 8.62 -6.11
N SER A 257 -7.81 9.40 -7.07
CA SER A 257 -8.36 9.42 -8.44
C SER A 257 -8.14 8.09 -9.17
N THR A 258 -6.97 7.47 -8.98
CA THR A 258 -6.67 6.14 -9.50
C THR A 258 -7.62 5.10 -8.92
N ALA A 259 -7.87 5.12 -7.61
CA ALA A 259 -8.83 4.24 -6.95
C ALA A 259 -10.25 4.46 -7.53
N ALA A 260 -10.69 5.71 -7.65
CA ALA A 260 -11.97 6.07 -8.25
C ALA A 260 -12.11 5.52 -9.68
N ARG A 261 -11.10 5.72 -10.52
CA ARG A 261 -11.09 5.21 -11.89
C ARG A 261 -11.19 3.68 -11.91
N VAL A 262 -10.33 2.98 -11.17
CA VAL A 262 -10.29 1.51 -11.19
C VAL A 262 -11.62 0.91 -10.74
N GLU A 263 -12.24 1.44 -9.68
CA GLU A 263 -13.51 0.90 -9.19
C GLU A 263 -14.68 1.22 -10.14
N LEU A 264 -14.73 2.42 -10.70
CA LEU A 264 -15.82 2.82 -11.60
C LEU A 264 -15.74 2.14 -12.97
N GLU A 265 -14.54 1.99 -13.54
CA GLU A 265 -14.34 1.30 -14.83
C GLU A 265 -14.72 -0.19 -14.74
N ARG A 266 -14.46 -0.84 -13.60
CA ARG A 266 -14.89 -2.24 -13.36
C ARG A 266 -16.41 -2.40 -13.35
N VAL A 267 -17.11 -1.35 -12.94
CA VAL A 267 -18.57 -1.30 -12.98
C VAL A 267 -19.08 -0.76 -14.33
N GLY A 268 -18.20 -0.60 -15.33
CA GLY A 268 -18.55 -0.21 -16.70
C GLY A 268 -18.87 1.27 -16.88
N LEU A 269 -18.42 2.14 -15.97
CA LEU A 269 -18.53 3.59 -16.13
C LEU A 269 -17.25 4.15 -16.77
N VAL A 270 -17.43 4.98 -17.79
CA VAL A 270 -16.30 5.66 -18.44
C VAL A 270 -15.82 6.80 -17.55
N PHE A 271 -14.55 6.74 -17.14
CA PHE A 271 -13.88 7.79 -16.39
C PHE A 271 -13.21 8.78 -17.37
N TYR A 272 -13.46 10.07 -17.22
CA TYR A 272 -12.91 11.10 -18.11
C TYR A 272 -12.05 12.06 -17.30
N LEU A 273 -10.76 12.18 -17.65
CA LEU A 273 -9.93 13.23 -17.08
C LEU A 273 -10.07 14.52 -17.90
N PRO A 274 -9.86 15.70 -17.28
CA PRO A 274 -9.83 16.98 -17.98
C PRO A 274 -8.63 17.04 -18.94
N GLY A 275 -8.88 16.62 -20.18
CA GLY A 275 -7.86 16.41 -21.22
C GLY A 275 -8.35 15.44 -22.30
N ASP A 276 -9.08 14.40 -21.88
CA ASP A 276 -9.68 13.39 -22.76
C ASP A 276 -10.86 13.94 -23.59
N ALA A 277 -11.50 15.01 -23.10
CA ALA A 277 -12.56 15.71 -23.82
C ALA A 277 -12.12 16.30 -25.18
N LYS A 278 -10.82 16.60 -25.34
CA LYS A 278 -10.26 17.03 -26.64
C LYS A 278 -10.25 15.89 -27.67
N LEU A 279 -10.12 14.63 -27.23
CA LEU A 279 -10.22 13.44 -28.10
C LEU A 279 -11.67 13.13 -28.48
N LEU A 280 -12.62 13.31 -27.55
CA LEU A 280 -14.05 13.17 -27.83
C LEU A 280 -14.56 14.18 -28.87
N LYS A 281 -14.11 15.44 -28.83
CA LYS A 281 -14.44 16.43 -29.88
C LYS A 281 -13.81 16.09 -31.23
N LYS A 282 -12.68 15.40 -31.25
CA LYS A 282 -12.04 14.95 -32.51
C LYS A 282 -12.79 13.76 -33.12
N GLN A 283 -13.39 12.89 -32.30
CA GLN A 283 -14.24 11.78 -32.77
C GLN A 283 -15.68 12.19 -33.08
N SER A 284 -16.25 13.21 -32.42
CA SER A 284 -17.58 13.71 -32.79
C SER A 284 -17.56 14.54 -34.08
N ASN A 285 -16.43 15.17 -34.42
CA ASN A 285 -16.24 15.87 -35.69
C ASN A 285 -15.96 14.95 -36.88
N THR A 286 -15.80 13.63 -36.69
CA THR A 286 -15.66 12.67 -37.79
C THR A 286 -16.96 11.92 -38.13
N ASN A 287 -18.05 12.14 -37.37
CA ASN A 287 -19.34 11.48 -37.60
C ASN A 287 -20.45 12.44 -38.10
N GLY A 288 -20.06 13.60 -38.64
CA GLY A 288 -20.98 14.61 -39.16
C GLY A 288 -20.46 15.25 -40.45
N ALA A 289 -20.25 14.44 -41.48
CA ALA A 289 -20.13 14.92 -42.85
C ALA A 289 -20.90 13.96 -43.75
N ASP A 290 -21.84 14.52 -44.49
CA ASP A 290 -22.80 13.87 -45.35
C ASP A 290 -22.18 12.80 -46.27
N HIS A 291 -22.85 11.66 -46.35
CA HIS A 291 -22.73 10.76 -47.47
C HIS A 291 -23.22 11.48 -48.75
N ALA A 292 -22.28 12.03 -49.51
CA ALA A 292 -22.38 12.09 -50.97
C ALA A 292 -21.19 11.31 -51.53
N LEU A 293 -21.51 10.17 -52.13
CA LEU A 293 -20.61 9.31 -52.87
C LEU A 293 -20.04 10.08 -54.09
N ASP A 294 -18.72 10.15 -54.20
CA ASP A 294 -18.07 9.97 -55.50
C ASP A 294 -16.70 9.28 -55.30
N CYS A 295 -16.41 8.39 -56.24
CA CYS A 295 -15.31 7.42 -56.23
C CYS A 295 -13.99 8.03 -56.68
N SER A 296 -12.87 7.64 -56.07
CA SER A 296 -11.72 6.98 -56.72
C SER A 296 -10.46 6.99 -55.85
N ASP A 297 -9.81 5.80 -55.81
CA ASP A 297 -8.36 5.52 -55.74
C ASP A 297 -7.48 6.10 -54.63
N VAL A 298 -6.44 5.45 -54.08
CA VAL A 298 -5.91 4.07 -53.93
C VAL A 298 -4.59 4.25 -53.16
N THR A 299 -4.18 3.27 -52.34
CA THR A 299 -2.86 3.05 -51.67
C THR A 299 -2.44 4.02 -50.55
N GLY A 300 -2.27 3.59 -49.29
CA GLY A 300 -1.12 2.84 -48.72
C GLY A 300 -0.24 3.85 -47.96
N GLU A 301 0.25 3.72 -46.73
CA GLU A 301 0.49 2.62 -45.78
C GLU A 301 0.32 3.17 -44.34
N GLY A 302 -0.03 2.29 -43.40
CA GLY A 302 -0.05 2.59 -41.96
C GLY A 302 1.16 2.01 -41.24
N VAL A 303 1.52 2.61 -40.11
CA VAL A 303 2.35 1.97 -39.07
C VAL A 303 1.73 2.28 -37.70
N LEU A 304 1.20 1.23 -37.07
CA LEU A 304 0.81 1.13 -35.65
C LEU A 304 1.72 0.11 -34.97
N PRO A 305 2.09 0.24 -33.68
CA PRO A 305 2.59 -0.85 -32.86
C PRO A 305 1.48 -1.50 -32.00
N PRO A 306 1.72 -2.68 -31.41
CA PRO A 306 0.76 -3.79 -31.44
C PRO A 306 -0.09 -3.94 -30.16
N SER A 307 -1.31 -4.45 -30.34
CA SER A 307 -2.12 -5.02 -29.26
C SER A 307 -1.75 -6.48 -29.02
N TYR A 308 -1.65 -6.88 -27.74
CA TYR A 308 -1.56 -8.27 -27.34
C TYR A 308 -2.92 -8.95 -27.49
N GLY A 309 -2.98 -9.98 -28.33
CA GLY A 309 -4.17 -10.79 -28.55
C GLY A 309 -4.41 -11.79 -27.43
N ILE A 310 -5.67 -11.87 -26.98
CA ILE A 310 -6.21 -13.04 -26.29
C ILE A 310 -7.20 -13.70 -27.26
N SER A 311 -6.88 -14.92 -27.65
CA SER A 311 -7.68 -15.77 -28.53
C SER A 311 -8.86 -16.39 -27.77
N THR A 312 -10.07 -16.31 -28.34
CA THR A 312 -11.20 -17.20 -28.03
C THR A 312 -11.67 -17.87 -29.31
N PRO A 313 -12.02 -19.18 -29.30
CA PRO A 313 -12.74 -19.78 -30.40
C PRO A 313 -14.24 -19.93 -30.10
N GLY A 314 -15.06 -19.43 -31.03
CA GLY A 314 -16.16 -20.22 -31.61
C GLY A 314 -17.55 -20.13 -30.99
N GLY A 315 -18.37 -19.23 -31.55
CA GLY A 315 -19.62 -19.62 -32.23
C GLY A 315 -20.91 -19.82 -31.42
N GLY A 316 -21.92 -19.00 -31.71
CA GLY A 316 -23.33 -19.30 -31.43
C GLY A 316 -24.16 -18.07 -31.11
N GLY A 317 -24.86 -17.52 -32.10
CA GLY A 317 -25.70 -16.34 -31.95
C GLY A 317 -26.89 -16.55 -31.00
N SER A 318 -27.15 -15.52 -30.19
CA SER A 318 -28.48 -15.18 -29.70
C SER A 318 -28.45 -13.74 -29.18
N THR A 319 -29.50 -13.02 -29.52
CA THR A 319 -29.82 -11.63 -29.17
C THR A 319 -29.52 -11.32 -27.70
N ALA A 320 -28.49 -10.50 -27.45
CA ALA A 320 -28.19 -10.00 -26.12
C ALA A 320 -29.19 -8.91 -25.75
N PHE A 321 -30.20 -9.31 -24.96
CA PHE A 321 -30.94 -8.44 -24.07
C PHE A 321 -29.96 -7.57 -23.28
N GLU A 322 -30.14 -6.25 -23.32
CA GLU A 322 -29.57 -5.31 -22.35
C GLU A 322 -29.87 -5.85 -20.93
N LYS A 323 -28.82 -6.17 -20.19
CA LYS A 323 -28.95 -6.41 -18.75
C LYS A 323 -29.35 -5.09 -18.10
N SER A 324 -30.55 -5.08 -17.53
CA SER A 324 -31.06 -4.05 -16.60
C SER A 324 -29.99 -3.62 -15.58
N PRO A 325 -29.91 -2.33 -15.20
CA PRO A 325 -28.81 -1.78 -14.40
C PRO A 325 -28.87 -2.13 -12.89
N GLU A 326 -29.83 -2.93 -12.45
CA GLU A 326 -30.16 -3.09 -11.02
C GLU A 326 -29.30 -4.10 -10.24
N ASN A 327 -28.36 -4.82 -10.86
CA ASN A 327 -27.56 -5.85 -10.16
C ASN A 327 -26.06 -5.80 -10.50
N ARG A 328 -25.49 -4.59 -10.57
CA ARG A 328 -24.02 -4.43 -10.50
C ARG A 328 -23.63 -4.47 -9.04
N GLU A 329 -23.07 -5.61 -8.58
CA GLU A 329 -22.46 -5.70 -7.25
C GLU A 329 -21.47 -4.54 -7.09
N VAL A 330 -21.69 -3.76 -6.05
CA VAL A 330 -20.89 -2.58 -5.75
C VAL A 330 -19.54 -3.07 -5.27
N SER A 331 -18.46 -2.64 -5.92
CA SER A 331 -17.11 -2.92 -5.41
C SER A 331 -17.03 -2.50 -3.94
N SER A 332 -16.55 -3.39 -3.08
CA SER A 332 -16.35 -3.15 -1.64
C SER A 332 -15.46 -1.94 -1.36
N ALA A 333 -14.61 -1.54 -2.31
CA ALA A 333 -13.77 -0.35 -2.20
C ALA A 333 -14.49 0.96 -2.56
N ALA A 334 -15.55 0.92 -3.39
CA ALA A 334 -16.21 2.13 -3.90
C ALA A 334 -16.80 3.05 -2.80
N PRO A 335 -17.44 2.53 -1.73
CA PRO A 335 -17.88 3.37 -0.62
C PRO A 335 -16.72 4.09 0.08
N THR A 336 -15.59 3.41 0.28
CA THR A 336 -14.40 4.00 0.90
C THR A 336 -13.77 5.06 0.02
N VAL A 337 -13.75 4.87 -1.30
CA VAL A 337 -13.29 5.92 -2.24
C VAL A 337 -14.22 7.15 -2.18
N PHE A 338 -15.52 6.95 -2.07
CA PHE A 338 -16.45 8.07 -1.90
C PHE A 338 -16.21 8.83 -0.60
N GLN A 339 -15.93 8.11 0.50
CA GLN A 339 -15.56 8.70 1.79
C GLN A 339 -14.21 9.44 1.73
N LEU A 340 -13.24 8.95 0.95
CA LEU A 340 -11.99 9.66 0.67
C LEU A 340 -12.27 11.01 -0.02
N LEU A 341 -13.12 11.02 -1.04
CA LEU A 341 -13.50 12.25 -1.74
C LEU A 341 -14.23 13.23 -0.81
N GLU A 342 -15.14 12.73 0.03
CA GLU A 342 -15.81 13.53 1.05
C GLU A 342 -14.79 14.20 1.98
N LEU A 343 -13.89 13.42 2.57
CA LEU A 343 -12.87 13.90 3.49
C LEU A 343 -11.97 14.96 2.83
N LEU A 344 -11.53 14.73 1.59
CA LEU A 344 -10.71 15.68 0.85
C LEU A 344 -11.44 17.01 0.64
N VAL A 345 -12.70 16.95 0.24
CA VAL A 345 -13.48 18.14 -0.13
C VAL A 345 -13.90 18.95 1.11
N HIS A 346 -14.18 18.29 2.22
CA HIS A 346 -14.64 18.96 3.44
C HIS A 346 -13.49 19.47 4.30
N ASP A 347 -12.45 18.65 4.50
CA ASP A 347 -11.45 18.91 5.54
C ASP A 347 -10.08 19.31 4.98
N PHE A 348 -9.80 19.03 3.70
CA PHE A 348 -8.44 19.17 3.16
C PHE A 348 -8.33 19.99 1.88
N MET A 349 -9.40 20.64 1.42
CA MET A 349 -9.35 21.44 0.18
C MET A 349 -8.28 22.53 0.19
N GLU A 350 -7.93 23.07 1.35
CA GLU A 350 -6.86 24.08 1.51
C GLU A 350 -5.45 23.53 1.25
N TYR A 351 -5.27 22.21 1.32
CA TYR A 351 -4.00 21.54 1.04
C TYR A 351 -3.91 20.98 -0.37
N VAL A 352 -5.04 20.90 -1.10
CA VAL A 352 -5.09 20.36 -2.47
C VAL A 352 -4.37 21.31 -3.43
N PRO A 353 -3.29 20.86 -4.10
CA PRO A 353 -2.59 21.69 -5.07
C PRO A 353 -3.51 22.04 -6.26
N PRO A 354 -3.49 23.28 -6.78
CA PRO A 354 -4.38 23.70 -7.86
C PRO A 354 -4.31 22.81 -9.11
N GLU A 355 -3.13 22.26 -9.42
CA GLU A 355 -2.90 21.35 -10.55
C GLU A 355 -3.65 20.02 -10.41
N SER A 356 -3.94 19.59 -9.17
CA SER A 356 -4.63 18.34 -8.86
C SER A 356 -6.15 18.50 -8.78
N VAL A 357 -6.67 19.73 -8.69
CA VAL A 357 -8.12 20.01 -8.61
C VAL A 357 -8.90 19.43 -9.79
N PRO A 358 -8.48 19.55 -11.07
CA PRO A 358 -9.22 18.98 -12.19
C PRO A 358 -9.42 17.47 -12.07
N MET A 359 -8.41 16.76 -11.56
CA MET A 359 -8.44 15.32 -11.33
C MET A 359 -9.40 14.95 -10.18
N LEU A 360 -9.40 15.74 -9.10
CA LEU A 360 -10.36 15.60 -8.00
C LEU A 360 -11.81 15.83 -8.49
N THR A 361 -12.05 16.91 -9.24
CA THR A 361 -13.35 17.24 -9.83
C THR A 361 -13.86 16.14 -10.76
N ALA A 362 -12.99 15.58 -11.60
CA ALA A 362 -13.34 14.47 -12.49
C ALA A 362 -13.75 13.21 -11.71
N SER A 363 -13.03 12.90 -10.62
CA SER A 363 -13.33 11.77 -9.74
C SER A 363 -14.72 11.93 -9.10
N ILE A 364 -15.01 13.11 -8.54
CA ILE A 364 -16.33 13.44 -7.96
C ILE A 364 -17.43 13.36 -9.02
N GLY A 365 -17.21 13.94 -10.20
CA GLY A 365 -18.18 13.91 -11.30
C GLY A 365 -18.44 12.50 -11.83
N ALA A 366 -17.44 11.60 -11.78
CA ALA A 366 -17.64 10.21 -12.12
C ALA A 366 -18.54 9.48 -11.10
N PHE A 367 -18.32 9.72 -9.80
CA PHE A 367 -19.21 9.21 -8.75
C PHE A 367 -20.61 9.83 -8.76
N ALA A 368 -20.76 11.09 -9.22
CA ALA A 368 -22.08 11.71 -9.38
C ALA A 368 -22.98 10.95 -10.37
N ARG A 369 -22.38 10.20 -11.31
CA ARG A 369 -23.07 9.35 -12.29
C ARG A 369 -23.21 7.89 -11.83
N PHE A 370 -22.60 7.54 -10.70
CA PHE A 370 -22.62 6.18 -10.18
C PHE A 370 -23.85 5.96 -9.28
N THR A 371 -24.65 4.95 -9.59
CA THR A 371 -25.88 4.63 -8.86
C THR A 371 -25.70 3.54 -7.81
N GLY A 372 -24.50 2.97 -7.68
CA GLY A 372 -24.24 1.81 -6.80
C GLY A 372 -24.13 2.13 -5.31
N LEU A 373 -23.84 3.37 -4.90
CA LEU A 373 -23.62 3.73 -3.48
C LEU A 373 -24.90 4.00 -2.68
N GLY A 374 -26.07 3.75 -3.27
CA GLY A 374 -27.37 4.03 -2.66
C GLY A 374 -27.93 5.42 -2.99
N VAL A 375 -29.13 5.66 -2.48
CA VAL A 375 -29.93 6.87 -2.74
C VAL A 375 -29.18 8.10 -2.21
N ASN A 376 -29.19 9.19 -2.97
CA ASN A 376 -28.54 10.49 -2.69
C ASN A 376 -27.03 10.57 -2.92
N SER A 377 -26.32 9.48 -3.22
CA SER A 377 -24.87 9.54 -3.51
C SER A 377 -24.52 10.53 -4.64
N SER A 378 -25.34 10.58 -5.70
CA SER A 378 -25.20 11.54 -6.80
C SER A 378 -25.41 12.99 -6.36
N LEU A 379 -26.41 13.25 -5.51
CA LEU A 379 -26.69 14.58 -4.97
C LEU A 379 -25.57 15.04 -4.03
N THR A 380 -25.06 14.16 -3.19
CA THR A 380 -23.92 14.42 -2.32
C THR A 380 -22.67 14.76 -3.13
N ALA A 381 -22.38 14.01 -4.20
CA ALA A 381 -21.28 14.33 -5.12
C ALA A 381 -21.44 15.71 -5.79
N VAL A 382 -22.66 16.11 -6.16
CA VAL A 382 -22.90 17.48 -6.65
C VAL A 382 -22.63 18.52 -5.56
N GLY A 383 -22.99 18.23 -4.32
CA GLY A 383 -22.61 19.05 -3.15
C GLY A 383 -21.09 19.17 -3.00
N PHE A 384 -20.34 18.10 -3.23
CA PHE A 384 -18.87 18.16 -3.23
C PHE A 384 -18.32 19.09 -4.33
N LEU A 385 -18.89 19.05 -5.54
CA LEU A 385 -18.49 19.97 -6.62
C LEU A 385 -18.72 21.44 -6.25
N TRP A 386 -19.81 21.72 -5.53
CA TRP A 386 -20.06 23.08 -5.01
C TRP A 386 -18.97 23.51 -4.02
N ASN A 387 -18.58 22.64 -3.09
CA ASN A 387 -17.51 22.93 -2.13
C ASN A 387 -16.16 23.15 -2.81
N VAL A 388 -15.85 22.37 -3.86
CA VAL A 388 -14.65 22.60 -4.68
C VAL A 388 -14.69 23.97 -5.36
N ALA A 389 -15.85 24.36 -5.92
CA ALA A 389 -16.01 25.67 -6.55
C ALA A 389 -15.87 26.83 -5.53
N ASP A 390 -16.42 26.68 -4.33
CA ASP A 390 -16.26 27.67 -3.26
C ASP A 390 -14.80 27.80 -2.81
N ALA A 391 -14.09 26.68 -2.65
CA ALA A 391 -12.65 26.68 -2.35
C ALA A 391 -11.83 27.39 -3.44
N LEU A 392 -12.11 27.12 -4.72
CA LEU A 392 -11.49 27.82 -5.86
C LEU A 392 -11.75 29.33 -5.84
N ALA A 393 -12.96 29.75 -5.52
CA ALA A 393 -13.28 31.18 -5.39
C ALA A 393 -12.42 31.83 -4.28
N ARG A 394 -12.22 31.15 -3.14
CA ARG A 394 -11.35 31.65 -2.06
C ARG A 394 -9.88 31.77 -2.49
N TYR A 395 -9.37 30.84 -3.30
CA TYR A 395 -8.02 30.94 -3.86
C TYR A 395 -7.84 32.16 -4.78
N HIS A 396 -8.84 32.45 -5.63
CA HIS A 396 -8.79 33.60 -6.53
C HIS A 396 -8.91 34.95 -5.80
N CYS A 397 -9.57 35.00 -4.65
CA CYS A 397 -9.72 36.22 -3.86
C CYS A 397 -8.50 36.56 -2.99
N THR A 398 -7.59 35.60 -2.75
CA THR A 398 -6.41 35.80 -1.89
C THR A 398 -5.12 36.13 -2.66
N VAL A 399 -5.08 35.92 -3.98
CA VAL A 399 -3.98 36.35 -4.84
C VAL A 399 -4.25 37.78 -5.31
N PRO A 400 -3.49 38.81 -4.88
CA PRO A 400 -3.62 40.14 -5.45
C PRO A 400 -3.30 40.08 -6.95
N PRO A 401 -4.02 40.81 -7.82
CA PRO A 401 -3.71 40.82 -9.24
C PRO A 401 -2.25 41.24 -9.40
N ALA A 402 -1.48 40.42 -10.15
CA ALA A 402 -0.13 40.78 -10.56
C ALA A 402 -0.18 42.20 -11.12
N SER A 403 0.66 43.08 -10.59
CA SER A 403 0.79 44.45 -11.05
C SER A 403 1.27 44.46 -12.50
N ASP A 404 0.33 44.44 -13.45
CA ASP A 404 0.55 44.89 -14.81
C ASP A 404 0.89 46.38 -14.75
N GLY A 405 2.18 46.69 -14.61
CA GLY A 405 2.58 48.04 -14.28
C GLY A 405 4.06 48.30 -14.37
N GLU A 406 4.73 47.91 -15.46
CA GLU A 406 5.94 48.64 -15.85
C GLU A 406 6.19 48.67 -17.37
N SER A 407 6.58 49.87 -17.82
CA SER A 407 7.27 50.17 -19.08
C SER A 407 6.42 50.39 -20.34
N ARG A 408 5.60 51.46 -20.33
CA ARG A 408 5.46 52.29 -21.53
C ARG A 408 6.31 53.54 -21.36
N GLU A 409 7.51 53.50 -21.95
CA GLU A 409 8.40 54.64 -22.19
C GLU A 409 7.60 55.87 -22.64
N LYS A 410 7.67 56.94 -21.84
CA LYS A 410 7.53 58.30 -22.36
C LYS A 410 8.89 58.96 -22.35
N ILE A 411 9.51 58.90 -23.53
CA ILE A 411 10.61 59.75 -23.97
C ILE A 411 10.09 61.19 -24.06
N HIS A 412 10.58 62.10 -23.20
CA HIS A 412 11.03 63.48 -23.53
C HIS A 412 11.09 64.37 -22.27
N GLY A 413 12.22 65.07 -22.09
CA GLY A 413 12.23 66.34 -21.36
C GLY A 413 13.38 66.58 -20.38
N SER A 414 14.60 66.67 -20.90
CA SER A 414 15.61 67.69 -20.60
C SER A 414 15.65 68.41 -19.23
N GLY A 415 16.81 68.37 -18.57
CA GLY A 415 17.36 69.52 -17.82
C GLY A 415 17.69 69.28 -16.34
N PRO A 416 18.67 70.03 -15.77
CA PRO A 416 19.80 69.43 -15.05
C PRO A 416 19.76 69.57 -13.51
N SER A 417 20.63 68.79 -12.85
CA SER A 417 21.10 68.93 -11.46
C SER A 417 21.48 70.37 -11.10
N PRO A 418 21.40 70.77 -9.80
CA PRO A 418 22.40 70.43 -8.77
C PRO A 418 21.73 70.13 -7.41
N GLU A 419 22.32 69.62 -6.32
CA GLU A 419 23.69 69.39 -5.81
C GLU A 419 23.75 68.02 -5.12
#